data_AF-A0A133XR55-F1
#
_entry.id   AF-A0A133XR55-F1
#
_cell.length_a   1.000
_cell.length_b   1.000
_cell.length_c   1.000
_cell.angle_alpha   90.00
_cell.angle_beta   90.00
_cell.angle_gamma   90.00
#
_symmetry.space_group_name_H-M   'P 1'
#
loop_
_entity.id
_entity.type
_entity.pdbx_description
1 polymer ?
#
loop_
_entity_poly.entity_id
_entity_poly.type
_entity_poly.pdbx_seq_one_letter_code
_entity_poly.pdbx_strand_id
1 'polypeptide(L)'
;MPPLHPNCRSTIVPDDEDMDRADDRDVEEVRRLLNEEKNTQYRKNSRIGYDSTDITTYARNVGGNLVAGQAKRATGTNNQIYVSNALERKTKAIRFYDSQFTEAYGLIEDIASKFDRPKIVIGSQNEFNKQVLASYMPSENTLYVRGDIKSNEAMKEAQDDSLAMNNHPLSTVIHELGHWYQYQAIKEKHPELSNEEIIKKEMENSAKMIDTLSVDGYNVGEDVSRYAKISNGRNKLYEVYAEAFVKNILSENNFSKYVDLGVN
;
A
#
# COMPACT_ATOMS: atom_id res chain seq x y z
N MET A 1 26.80 -62.18 11.49
CA MET A 1 26.06 -60.90 11.41
C MET A 1 25.39 -60.69 12.75
N PRO A 2 25.61 -59.56 13.44
CA PRO A 2 25.04 -59.33 14.77
C PRO A 2 23.54 -58.97 14.67
N PRO A 3 22.75 -59.24 15.72
CA PRO A 3 21.31 -59.03 15.75
C PRO A 3 20.94 -57.57 16.04
N LEU A 4 19.90 -57.07 15.37
CA LEU A 4 19.33 -55.74 15.60
C LEU A 4 18.39 -55.76 16.82
N HIS A 5 18.59 -54.83 17.76
CA HIS A 5 17.74 -54.64 18.95
C HIS A 5 16.61 -53.62 18.66
N PRO A 6 15.38 -53.81 19.20
CA PRO A 6 14.21 -53.00 18.83
C PRO A 6 13.97 -51.79 19.75
N ASN A 7 15.00 -51.00 20.11
CA ASN A 7 14.78 -49.77 20.88
C ASN A 7 15.85 -48.71 20.60
N CYS A 8 15.64 -47.93 19.54
CA CYS A 8 16.20 -46.58 19.42
C CYS A 8 15.15 -45.56 19.89
N ARG A 9 15.47 -44.84 20.98
CA ARG A 9 14.96 -43.49 21.29
C ARG A 9 15.34 -42.59 20.10
N SER A 10 14.55 -41.70 19.52
CA SER A 10 13.33 -40.98 19.92
C SER A 10 12.66 -40.44 18.64
N THR A 11 11.61 -41.08 18.16
CA THR A 11 10.57 -40.40 17.39
C THR A 11 9.47 -40.10 18.40
N ILE A 12 9.28 -38.82 18.71
CA ILE A 12 8.06 -38.39 19.40
C ILE A 12 6.96 -38.66 18.38
N VAL A 13 6.12 -39.66 18.64
CA VAL A 13 4.84 -39.79 17.96
C VAL A 13 4.01 -38.63 18.50
N PRO A 14 3.56 -37.67 17.67
CA PRO A 14 2.70 -36.60 18.15
C PRO A 14 1.46 -37.23 18.78
N ASP A 15 1.02 -36.74 19.94
CA ASP A 15 -0.24 -37.18 20.54
C ASP A 15 -1.39 -36.92 19.53
N ASP A 16 -2.45 -37.73 19.59
CA ASP A 16 -3.57 -37.64 18.62
C ASP A 16 -4.16 -36.21 18.52
N GLU A 17 -4.13 -35.43 19.61
CA GLU A 17 -4.52 -34.00 19.59
C GLU A 17 -3.59 -33.09 18.76
N ASP A 18 -2.29 -33.40 18.69
CA ASP A 18 -1.32 -32.65 17.89
C ASP A 18 -1.37 -33.05 16.40
N MET A 19 -1.78 -34.28 16.11
CA MET A 19 -2.12 -34.74 14.76
C MET A 19 -3.39 -34.04 14.26
N ASP A 20 -4.44 -33.99 15.07
CA ASP A 20 -5.70 -33.29 14.73
C ASP A 20 -5.47 -31.78 14.50
N ARG A 21 -4.62 -31.14 15.31
CA ARG A 21 -4.21 -29.72 15.09
C ARG A 21 -3.34 -29.52 13.85
N ALA A 22 -2.60 -30.52 13.39
CA ALA A 22 -1.84 -30.44 12.15
C ALA A 22 -2.79 -30.55 10.95
N ASP A 23 -3.72 -31.50 10.99
CA ASP A 23 -4.74 -31.69 9.95
C ASP A 23 -5.67 -30.47 9.83
N ASP A 24 -6.08 -29.85 10.94
CA ASP A 24 -6.91 -28.64 10.89
C ASP A 24 -6.19 -27.44 10.27
N ARG A 25 -4.89 -27.27 10.53
CA ARG A 25 -4.05 -26.21 9.91
C ARG A 25 -3.89 -26.44 8.41
N ASP A 26 -3.66 -27.68 8.01
CA ASP A 26 -3.55 -28.05 6.59
C ASP A 26 -4.89 -27.85 5.86
N VAL A 27 -6.02 -28.16 6.49
CA VAL A 27 -7.36 -27.92 5.94
C VAL A 27 -7.66 -26.43 5.80
N GLU A 28 -7.26 -25.60 6.77
CA GLU A 28 -7.44 -24.15 6.72
C GLU A 28 -6.57 -23.52 5.63
N GLU A 29 -5.31 -23.97 5.50
CA GLU A 29 -4.40 -23.54 4.43
C GLU A 29 -4.93 -23.94 3.05
N VAL A 30 -5.39 -25.18 2.90
CA VAL A 30 -6.01 -25.66 1.65
C VAL A 30 -7.28 -24.87 1.32
N ARG A 31 -8.13 -24.56 2.30
CA ARG A 31 -9.31 -23.69 2.10
C ARG A 31 -8.92 -22.28 1.68
N ARG A 32 -7.86 -21.72 2.28
CA ARG A 32 -7.33 -20.41 1.91
C ARG A 32 -6.84 -20.41 0.47
N LEU A 33 -6.01 -21.38 0.09
CA LEU A 33 -5.48 -21.54 -1.27
C LEU A 33 -6.60 -21.75 -2.30
N LEU A 34 -7.61 -22.58 -1.98
CA LEU A 34 -8.77 -22.79 -2.85
C LEU A 34 -9.63 -21.53 -3.00
N ASN A 35 -9.76 -20.73 -1.95
CA ASN A 35 -10.47 -19.45 -2.00
C ASN A 35 -9.67 -18.40 -2.79
N GLU A 36 -8.35 -18.35 -2.64
CA GLU A 36 -7.45 -17.52 -3.44
C GLU A 36 -7.51 -17.91 -4.93
N GLU A 37 -7.52 -19.21 -5.24
CA GLU A 37 -7.62 -19.73 -6.61
C GLU A 37 -8.99 -19.44 -7.24
N LYS A 38 -10.09 -19.64 -6.50
CA LYS A 38 -11.43 -19.24 -6.95
C LYS A 38 -11.55 -17.74 -7.16
N ASN A 39 -11.03 -16.93 -6.25
CA ASN A 39 -11.06 -15.47 -6.36
C ASN A 39 -10.23 -14.99 -7.55
N THR A 40 -9.06 -15.57 -7.80
CA THR A 40 -8.22 -15.23 -8.97
C THR A 40 -8.87 -15.67 -10.28
N GLN A 41 -9.53 -16.83 -10.33
CA GLN A 41 -10.28 -17.29 -11.50
C GLN A 41 -11.52 -16.41 -11.77
N TYR A 42 -12.26 -16.02 -10.73
CA TYR A 42 -13.41 -15.13 -10.84
C TYR A 42 -13.01 -13.72 -11.32
N ARG A 43 -11.89 -13.18 -10.81
CA ARG A 43 -11.30 -11.91 -11.26
C ARG A 43 -10.84 -11.93 -12.72
N LYS A 44 -10.27 -13.04 -13.20
CA LYS A 44 -9.92 -13.17 -14.63
C LYS A 44 -11.17 -13.05 -15.52
N ASN A 45 -12.32 -13.52 -15.02
CA ASN A 45 -13.59 -13.62 -15.75
C ASN A 45 -14.54 -12.42 -15.56
N SER A 46 -14.33 -11.53 -14.58
CA SER A 46 -15.15 -10.32 -14.46
C SER A 46 -14.88 -9.37 -15.64
N ARG A 47 -15.94 -9.03 -16.38
CA ARG A 47 -15.86 -8.07 -17.48
C ARG A 47 -15.75 -6.67 -16.89
N ILE A 48 -14.64 -5.98 -17.17
CA ILE A 48 -14.49 -4.58 -16.82
C ILE A 48 -15.48 -3.75 -17.64
N GLY A 49 -16.34 -3.03 -16.93
CA GLY A 49 -17.29 -2.06 -17.48
C GLY A 49 -17.09 -0.68 -16.87
N TYR A 50 -18.05 0.21 -17.13
CA TYR A 50 -18.11 1.53 -16.51
C TYR A 50 -19.52 1.83 -16.08
N ASP A 51 -19.65 2.47 -14.92
CA ASP A 51 -20.88 3.14 -14.53
C ASP A 51 -20.89 4.54 -15.16
N SER A 52 -21.88 4.82 -15.99
CA SER A 52 -22.03 6.13 -16.65
C SER A 52 -22.60 7.22 -15.73
N THR A 53 -23.07 6.85 -14.54
CA THR A 53 -23.70 7.76 -13.57
C THR A 53 -22.77 8.14 -12.43
N ASP A 54 -21.83 7.26 -12.06
CA ASP A 54 -20.81 7.52 -11.04
C ASP A 54 -19.55 8.14 -11.68
N ILE A 55 -19.50 9.47 -11.65
CA ILE A 55 -18.44 10.30 -12.23
C ILE A 55 -17.82 11.16 -11.14
N THR A 56 -16.49 11.20 -11.09
CA THR A 56 -15.74 12.16 -10.27
C THR A 56 -15.05 13.19 -11.16
N THR A 57 -15.07 14.44 -10.73
CA THR A 57 -14.22 15.50 -11.29
C THR A 57 -12.98 15.66 -10.42
N TYR A 58 -11.88 16.10 -11.01
CA TYR A 58 -10.68 16.47 -10.28
C TYR A 58 -10.02 17.69 -10.91
N ALA A 59 -9.31 18.45 -10.09
CA ALA A 59 -8.48 19.58 -10.51
C ALA A 59 -7.20 19.57 -9.66
N ARG A 60 -6.04 19.43 -10.32
CA ARG A 60 -4.75 19.28 -9.65
C ARG A 60 -3.70 20.19 -10.26
N ASN A 61 -2.80 20.69 -9.43
CA ASN A 61 -1.63 21.41 -9.90
C ASN A 61 -0.52 20.40 -10.27
N VAL A 62 -0.15 20.37 -11.55
CA VAL A 62 0.86 19.50 -12.12
C VAL A 62 1.93 20.39 -12.76
N GLY A 63 3.05 20.54 -12.08
CA GLY A 63 4.21 21.27 -12.59
C GLY A 63 3.93 22.77 -12.78
N GLY A 64 3.07 23.34 -11.93
CA GLY A 64 2.61 24.73 -12.03
C GLY A 64 1.37 24.92 -12.91
N ASN A 65 0.92 23.87 -13.62
CA ASN A 65 -0.24 23.94 -14.51
C ASN A 65 -1.46 23.29 -13.87
N LEU A 66 -2.63 23.91 -14.04
CA LEU A 66 -3.88 23.30 -13.62
C LEU A 66 -4.29 22.22 -14.62
N VAL A 67 -4.34 20.97 -14.16
CA VAL A 67 -4.88 19.84 -14.89
C VAL A 67 -6.23 19.47 -14.26
N ALA A 68 -7.30 19.62 -15.03
CA ALA A 68 -8.64 19.25 -14.61
C ALA A 68 -9.25 18.23 -15.56
N GLY A 69 -10.08 17.34 -15.02
CA GLY A 69 -10.66 16.26 -15.80
C GLY A 69 -11.85 15.59 -15.12
N GLN A 70 -12.35 14.57 -15.81
CA GLN A 70 -13.42 13.70 -15.34
C GLN A 70 -12.97 12.25 -15.44
N ALA A 71 -13.32 11.48 -14.42
CA ALA A 71 -13.09 10.05 -14.36
C ALA A 71 -14.40 9.30 -14.08
N LYS A 72 -14.58 8.16 -14.74
CA LYS A 72 -15.78 7.31 -14.60
C LYS A 72 -15.47 6.10 -13.75
N ARG A 73 -16.40 5.70 -12.88
CA ARG A 73 -16.25 4.50 -12.06
C ARG A 73 -16.18 3.26 -12.95
N ALA A 74 -15.12 2.47 -12.77
CA ALA A 74 -15.00 1.14 -13.35
C ALA A 74 -15.86 0.14 -12.56
N THR A 75 -16.50 -0.78 -13.27
CA THR A 75 -17.25 -1.89 -12.68
C THR A 75 -16.51 -3.21 -12.89
N GLY A 76 -16.81 -4.21 -12.05
CA GLY A 76 -16.11 -5.49 -12.05
C GLY A 76 -14.73 -5.45 -11.37
N THR A 77 -14.48 -4.42 -10.55
CA THR A 77 -13.29 -4.24 -9.69
C THR A 77 -13.66 -4.48 -8.22
N ASN A 78 -12.68 -4.84 -7.40
CA ASN A 78 -12.86 -5.00 -5.95
C ASN A 78 -12.75 -3.66 -5.22
N ASN A 79 -12.00 -2.73 -5.81
CA ASN A 79 -11.75 -1.41 -5.24
C ASN A 79 -12.54 -0.32 -5.97
N GLN A 80 -12.66 0.85 -5.34
CA GLN A 80 -13.34 2.01 -5.91
C GLN A 80 -12.45 2.71 -6.95
N ILE A 81 -12.38 2.14 -8.15
CA ILE A 81 -11.53 2.64 -9.23
C ILE A 81 -12.31 3.55 -10.18
N TYR A 82 -11.82 4.76 -10.35
CA TYR A 82 -12.25 5.74 -11.32
C TYR A 82 -11.19 5.89 -12.40
N VAL A 83 -11.61 6.03 -13.66
CA VAL A 83 -10.67 6.09 -14.79
C VAL A 83 -10.89 7.36 -15.58
N SER A 84 -9.81 8.15 -15.71
CA SER A 84 -9.81 9.38 -16.49
C SER A 84 -10.31 9.14 -17.91
N ASN A 85 -11.09 10.10 -18.42
CA ASN A 85 -11.51 10.12 -19.82
C ASN A 85 -10.31 10.25 -20.77
N ALA A 86 -9.20 10.86 -20.34
CA ALA A 86 -7.99 11.04 -21.12
C ALA A 86 -7.11 9.77 -21.21
N LEU A 87 -7.35 8.74 -20.39
CA LEU A 87 -6.54 7.53 -20.42
C LEU A 87 -6.89 6.64 -21.63
N GLU A 88 -5.91 6.39 -22.49
CA GLU A 88 -6.02 5.40 -23.55
C GLU A 88 -5.75 3.96 -23.03
N ARG A 89 -6.47 2.96 -23.58
CA ARG A 89 -6.29 1.53 -23.26
C ARG A 89 -6.35 1.21 -21.75
N LYS A 90 -7.57 1.26 -21.23
CA LYS A 90 -7.88 1.31 -19.78
C LYS A 90 -7.83 -0.04 -19.06
N THR A 91 -8.23 -1.14 -19.71
CA THR A 91 -8.51 -2.43 -19.04
C THR A 91 -7.32 -3.02 -18.30
N LYS A 92 -6.11 -2.98 -18.88
CA LYS A 92 -4.92 -3.53 -18.23
C LYS A 92 -4.52 -2.74 -16.99
N ALA A 93 -4.55 -1.41 -17.06
CA ALA A 93 -4.25 -0.55 -15.93
C ALA A 93 -5.26 -0.76 -14.78
N ILE A 94 -6.56 -0.86 -15.12
CA ILE A 94 -7.61 -1.15 -14.13
C ILE A 94 -7.33 -2.46 -13.40
N ARG A 95 -7.07 -3.55 -14.13
CA ARG A 95 -6.79 -4.86 -13.53
C ARG A 95 -5.51 -4.85 -12.70
N PHE A 96 -4.47 -4.18 -13.19
CA PHE A 96 -3.22 -4.04 -12.48
C PHE A 96 -3.44 -3.34 -11.13
N TYR A 97 -3.98 -2.12 -11.14
CA TYR A 97 -4.20 -1.38 -9.90
C TYR A 97 -5.24 -2.04 -8.98
N ASP A 98 -6.31 -2.65 -9.51
CA ASP A 98 -7.26 -3.40 -8.66
C ASP A 98 -6.57 -4.55 -7.91
N SER A 99 -5.63 -5.24 -8.57
CA SER A 99 -4.82 -6.27 -7.93
C SER A 99 -3.87 -5.68 -6.90
N GLN A 100 -3.08 -4.65 -7.27
CA GLN A 100 -2.11 -4.02 -6.37
C GLN A 100 -2.77 -3.47 -5.10
N PHE A 101 -3.90 -2.79 -5.25
CA PHE A 101 -4.64 -2.27 -4.09
C PHE A 101 -5.27 -3.36 -3.26
N THR A 102 -5.82 -4.42 -3.87
CA THR A 102 -6.30 -5.57 -3.09
C THR A 102 -5.17 -6.16 -2.22
N GLU A 103 -4.02 -6.43 -2.84
CA GLU A 103 -2.89 -7.05 -2.17
C GLU A 103 -2.35 -6.15 -1.07
N ALA A 104 -2.16 -4.85 -1.36
CA ALA A 104 -1.76 -3.87 -0.37
C ALA A 104 -2.75 -3.78 0.81
N TYR A 105 -4.06 -3.71 0.55
CA TYR A 105 -5.06 -3.70 1.63
C TYR A 105 -5.08 -4.99 2.45
N GLY A 106 -4.73 -6.13 1.87
CA GLY A 106 -4.57 -7.39 2.62
C GLY A 106 -3.37 -7.34 3.57
N LEU A 107 -2.25 -6.73 3.15
CA LEU A 107 -1.06 -6.56 4.00
C LEU A 107 -1.28 -5.60 5.17
N ILE A 108 -2.21 -4.65 5.02
CA ILE A 108 -2.54 -3.65 6.06
C ILE A 108 -3.99 -3.80 6.54
N GLU A 109 -4.55 -5.01 6.58
CA GLU A 109 -5.97 -5.24 6.86
C GLU A 109 -6.43 -4.68 8.21
N ASP A 110 -5.57 -4.77 9.22
CA ASP A 110 -5.79 -4.24 10.58
C ASP A 110 -5.90 -2.71 10.61
N ILE A 111 -5.32 -2.03 9.61
CA ILE A 111 -5.47 -0.58 9.38
C ILE A 111 -6.65 -0.34 8.43
N ALA A 112 -6.71 -1.05 7.31
CA ALA A 112 -7.61 -0.82 6.20
C ALA A 112 -9.10 -1.11 6.50
N SER A 113 -9.37 -1.84 7.58
CA SER A 113 -10.71 -2.11 8.10
C SER A 113 -11.25 -0.99 9.00
N LYS A 114 -10.39 -0.08 9.49
CA LYS A 114 -10.75 0.98 10.44
C LYS A 114 -11.20 2.30 9.78
N PHE A 115 -10.87 2.50 8.50
CA PHE A 115 -11.06 3.77 7.82
C PHE A 115 -11.69 3.60 6.45
N ASP A 116 -12.35 4.66 5.97
CA ASP A 116 -12.82 4.73 4.59
C ASP A 116 -11.64 4.71 3.62
N ARG A 117 -11.58 3.63 2.83
CA ARG A 117 -10.55 3.47 1.79
C ARG A 117 -10.64 4.59 0.76
N PRO A 118 -9.49 5.09 0.26
CA PRO A 118 -9.47 6.17 -0.70
C PRO A 118 -10.06 5.72 -2.04
N LYS A 119 -10.69 6.65 -2.75
CA LYS A 119 -11.01 6.47 -4.17
C LYS A 119 -9.70 6.36 -4.95
N ILE A 120 -9.65 5.51 -5.98
CA ILE A 120 -8.47 5.34 -6.81
C ILE A 120 -8.75 5.92 -8.19
N VAL A 121 -8.06 6.99 -8.58
CA VAL A 121 -8.18 7.61 -9.90
C VAL A 121 -6.99 7.22 -10.77
N ILE A 122 -7.24 6.47 -11.84
CA ILE A 122 -6.24 6.12 -12.85
C ILE A 122 -6.26 7.20 -13.93
N GLY A 123 -5.20 8.00 -13.99
CA GLY A 123 -5.04 9.06 -14.99
C GLY A 123 -4.04 8.72 -16.10
N SER A 124 -4.05 9.48 -17.18
CA SER A 124 -3.02 9.43 -18.22
C SER A 124 -1.71 10.05 -17.72
N GLN A 125 -0.58 9.67 -18.31
CA GLN A 125 0.74 10.19 -17.91
C GLN A 125 0.82 11.73 -17.95
N ASN A 126 0.16 12.37 -18.90
CA ASN A 126 0.15 13.83 -19.06
C ASN A 126 -0.60 14.56 -17.93
N GLU A 127 -1.34 13.83 -17.10
CA GLU A 127 -2.06 14.37 -15.95
C GLU A 127 -1.24 14.28 -14.65
N PHE A 128 0.04 13.89 -14.75
CA PHE A 128 0.98 13.75 -13.64
C PHE A 128 2.28 14.50 -13.93
N ASN A 129 3.00 14.86 -12.86
CA ASN A 129 4.38 15.29 -13.00
C ASN A 129 5.21 14.12 -13.50
N LYS A 130 6.21 14.38 -14.37
CA LYS A 130 6.98 13.33 -15.06
C LYS A 130 7.53 12.23 -14.13
N GLN A 131 7.90 12.59 -12.91
CA GLN A 131 8.51 11.70 -11.91
C GLN A 131 7.50 11.11 -10.90
N VAL A 132 6.23 11.54 -10.91
CA VAL A 132 5.22 11.10 -9.94
C VAL A 132 4.48 9.90 -10.50
N LEU A 133 4.59 8.75 -9.83
CA LEU A 133 3.90 7.51 -10.21
C LEU A 133 2.50 7.42 -9.60
N ALA A 134 2.39 7.86 -8.35
CA ALA A 134 1.17 7.95 -7.60
C ALA A 134 1.21 9.17 -6.67
N SER A 135 0.04 9.57 -6.14
CA SER A 135 -0.05 10.61 -5.12
C SER A 135 -1.37 10.51 -4.36
N TYR A 136 -1.34 10.60 -3.04
CA TYR A 136 -2.52 10.77 -2.20
C TYR A 136 -2.95 12.24 -2.06
N MET A 137 -4.25 12.49 -2.15
CA MET A 137 -4.89 13.78 -1.92
C MET A 137 -5.84 13.68 -0.71
N PRO A 138 -5.44 14.19 0.47
CA PRO A 138 -6.22 14.05 1.69
C PRO A 138 -7.60 14.74 1.66
N SER A 139 -7.69 15.92 1.05
CA SER A 139 -8.93 16.71 0.99
C SER A 139 -10.09 16.01 0.30
N GLU A 140 -9.79 15.07 -0.60
CA GLU A 140 -10.77 14.31 -1.39
C GLU A 140 -10.79 12.81 -1.03
N ASN A 141 -9.95 12.39 -0.07
CA ASN A 141 -9.64 10.98 0.21
C ASN A 141 -9.41 10.18 -1.09
N THR A 142 -8.50 10.67 -1.94
CA THR A 142 -8.32 10.15 -3.30
C THR A 142 -6.85 9.87 -3.61
N LEU A 143 -6.56 8.64 -4.05
CA LEU A 143 -5.28 8.22 -4.58
C LEU A 143 -5.28 8.32 -6.10
N TYR A 144 -4.31 9.02 -6.64
CA TYR A 144 -4.13 9.14 -8.07
C TYR A 144 -2.96 8.27 -8.51
N VAL A 145 -3.13 7.50 -9.58
CA VAL A 145 -2.09 6.59 -10.11
C VAL A 145 -1.93 6.70 -11.61
N ARG A 146 -0.71 6.53 -12.10
CA ARG A 146 -0.36 6.59 -13.53
C ARG A 146 -0.84 5.37 -14.30
N GLY A 147 -1.74 5.58 -15.25
CA GLY A 147 -2.36 4.54 -16.05
C GLY A 147 -1.51 3.96 -17.17
N ASP A 148 -0.33 4.52 -17.45
CA ASP A 148 0.66 3.90 -18.35
C ASP A 148 1.36 2.68 -17.72
N ILE A 149 1.39 2.58 -16.38
CA ILE A 149 1.91 1.42 -15.65
C ILE A 149 0.85 0.32 -15.59
N LYS A 150 1.19 -0.87 -16.08
CA LYS A 150 0.23 -1.95 -16.36
C LYS A 150 0.71 -3.35 -15.94
N SER A 151 1.87 -3.45 -15.28
CA SER A 151 2.41 -4.70 -14.75
C SER A 151 3.41 -4.44 -13.64
N ASN A 152 3.79 -5.49 -12.91
CA ASN A 152 4.81 -5.41 -11.85
C ASN A 152 6.17 -4.99 -12.41
N GLU A 153 6.53 -5.48 -13.59
CA GLU A 153 7.80 -5.16 -14.26
C GLU A 153 7.83 -3.67 -14.63
N ALA A 154 6.77 -3.16 -15.24
CA ALA A 154 6.66 -1.75 -15.58
C ALA A 154 6.66 -0.83 -14.33
N MET A 155 6.12 -1.30 -13.21
CA MET A 155 6.18 -0.56 -11.94
C MET A 155 7.63 -0.51 -11.42
N LYS A 156 8.33 -1.65 -11.37
CA LYS A 156 9.72 -1.71 -10.93
C LYS A 156 10.64 -0.85 -11.79
N GLU A 157 10.48 -0.88 -13.12
CA GLU A 157 11.25 -0.05 -14.04
C GLU A 157 10.98 1.46 -13.87
N ALA A 158 9.80 1.82 -13.40
CA ALA A 158 9.41 3.23 -13.21
C ALA A 158 9.82 3.78 -11.85
N GLN A 159 10.05 2.93 -10.85
CA GLN A 159 10.39 3.31 -9.48
C GLN A 159 11.79 3.95 -9.41
N ASP A 160 11.92 4.99 -8.58
CA ASP A 160 13.21 5.66 -8.33
C ASP A 160 14.06 4.82 -7.37
N ASP A 161 15.33 4.62 -7.69
CA ASP A 161 16.28 3.82 -6.89
C ASP A 161 16.53 4.36 -5.47
N SER A 162 16.08 5.56 -5.17
CA SER A 162 16.16 6.15 -3.84
C SER A 162 15.02 5.75 -2.90
N LEU A 163 13.94 5.14 -3.41
CA LEU A 163 12.75 4.78 -2.62
C LEU A 163 13.00 3.54 -1.75
N ALA A 164 12.27 3.46 -0.63
CA ALA A 164 12.19 2.28 0.20
C ALA A 164 11.58 1.13 -0.62
N MET A 165 12.27 -0.01 -0.66
CA MET A 165 11.81 -1.21 -1.36
C MET A 165 11.48 -0.94 -2.84
N ASN A 166 12.28 -0.12 -3.53
CA ASN A 166 12.13 0.29 -4.94
C ASN A 166 12.08 -0.85 -5.97
N ASN A 167 12.37 -2.10 -5.60
CA ASN A 167 12.25 -3.27 -6.47
C ASN A 167 10.99 -4.11 -6.19
N HIS A 168 10.17 -3.68 -5.23
CA HIS A 168 8.91 -4.32 -4.88
C HIS A 168 7.74 -3.59 -5.55
N PRO A 169 6.89 -4.27 -6.36
CA PRO A 169 5.86 -3.58 -7.15
C PRO A 169 4.81 -2.87 -6.29
N LEU A 170 4.56 -3.36 -5.06
CA LEU A 170 3.64 -2.71 -4.13
C LEU A 170 4.21 -1.48 -3.43
N SER A 171 5.53 -1.22 -3.45
CA SER A 171 6.13 -0.20 -2.58
C SER A 171 5.55 1.20 -2.85
N THR A 172 5.32 1.56 -4.11
CA THR A 172 4.65 2.82 -4.47
C THR A 172 3.22 2.90 -3.94
N VAL A 173 2.43 1.83 -4.04
CA VAL A 173 1.04 1.85 -3.53
C VAL A 173 1.03 1.92 -2.00
N ILE A 174 1.92 1.19 -1.34
CA ILE A 174 2.04 1.19 0.12
C ILE A 174 2.55 2.52 0.64
N HIS A 175 3.48 3.18 -0.06
CA HIS A 175 3.95 4.53 0.26
C HIS A 175 2.78 5.50 0.36
N GLU A 176 1.94 5.55 -0.69
CA GLU A 176 0.79 6.44 -0.70
C GLU A 176 -0.29 6.04 0.31
N LEU A 177 -0.46 4.73 0.57
CA LEU A 177 -1.32 4.25 1.65
C LEU A 177 -0.77 4.62 3.04
N GLY A 178 0.54 4.81 3.17
CA GLY A 178 1.16 5.40 4.35
C GLY A 178 0.64 6.82 4.59
N HIS A 179 0.69 7.69 3.58
CA HIS A 179 0.10 9.03 3.69
C HIS A 179 -1.40 9.00 4.03
N TRP A 180 -2.15 8.11 3.38
CA TRP A 180 -3.57 7.92 3.70
C TRP A 180 -3.77 7.51 5.16
N TYR A 181 -3.04 6.50 5.64
CA TYR A 181 -3.15 6.04 7.02
C TYR A 181 -2.79 7.16 8.01
N GLN A 182 -1.70 7.89 7.77
CA GLN A 182 -1.26 8.98 8.64
C GLN A 182 -2.39 10.00 8.84
N TYR A 183 -2.95 10.45 7.71
CA TYR A 183 -4.02 11.42 7.69
C TYR A 183 -5.27 10.92 8.41
N GLN A 184 -5.74 9.71 8.06
CA GLN A 184 -6.98 9.17 8.65
C GLN A 184 -6.85 8.92 10.16
N ALA A 185 -5.70 8.42 10.61
CA ALA A 185 -5.47 8.16 12.02
C ALA A 185 -5.41 9.44 12.85
N ILE A 186 -4.80 10.50 12.34
CA ILE A 186 -4.78 11.81 13.01
C ILE A 186 -6.18 12.43 13.00
N LYS A 187 -6.88 12.38 11.86
CA LYS A 187 -8.25 12.89 11.73
C LYS A 187 -9.23 12.21 12.69
N GLU A 188 -9.11 10.90 12.88
CA GLU A 188 -9.96 10.15 13.81
C GLU A 188 -9.72 10.55 15.28
N LYS A 189 -8.47 10.80 15.66
CA LYS A 189 -8.10 11.25 17.02
C LYS A 189 -8.46 12.71 17.27
N HIS A 190 -8.50 13.51 16.21
CA HIS A 190 -8.67 14.95 16.24
C HIS A 190 -9.71 15.41 15.21
N PRO A 191 -10.98 14.99 15.34
CA PRO A 191 -12.04 15.32 14.38
C PRO A 191 -12.35 16.82 14.31
N GLU A 192 -11.92 17.60 15.30
CA GLU A 192 -12.04 19.04 15.36
C GLU A 192 -11.08 19.81 14.45
N LEU A 193 -9.98 19.17 14.01
CA LEU A 193 -8.94 19.84 13.24
C LEU A 193 -9.35 19.99 11.77
N SER A 194 -9.04 21.16 11.22
CA SER A 194 -9.09 21.38 9.78
C SER A 194 -8.02 20.56 9.05
N ASN A 195 -8.19 20.36 7.74
CA ASN A 195 -7.20 19.66 6.91
C ASN A 195 -5.79 20.27 7.02
N GLU A 196 -5.69 21.60 7.10
CA GLU A 196 -4.41 22.30 7.25
C GLU A 196 -3.74 22.02 8.59
N GLU A 197 -4.52 21.89 9.66
CA GLU A 197 -4.02 21.55 10.99
C GLU A 197 -3.61 20.09 11.09
N ILE A 198 -4.34 19.18 10.43
CA ILE A 198 -3.94 17.77 10.31
C ILE A 198 -2.58 17.66 9.61
N ILE A 199 -2.36 18.37 8.51
CA ILE A 199 -1.07 18.37 7.78
C ILE A 199 0.08 18.89 8.67
N LYS A 200 -0.18 19.90 9.52
CA LYS A 200 0.81 20.35 10.51
C LYS A 200 1.12 19.24 11.51
N LYS A 201 0.10 18.52 11.98
CA LYS A 201 0.26 17.40 12.91
C LYS A 201 1.00 16.22 12.29
N GLU A 202 0.78 15.92 11.01
CA GLU A 202 1.57 14.93 10.24
C GLU A 202 3.05 15.29 10.29
N MET A 203 3.39 16.57 10.05
CA MET A 203 4.76 17.06 10.11
C MET A 203 5.37 16.96 11.51
N GLU A 204 4.63 17.38 12.54
CA GLU A 204 5.08 17.31 13.94
C GLU A 204 5.31 15.87 14.40
N ASN A 205 4.38 14.96 14.09
CA ASN A 205 4.49 13.57 14.47
C ASN A 205 5.61 12.87 13.70
N SER A 206 5.78 13.18 12.42
CA SER A 206 6.92 12.71 11.62
C SER A 206 8.26 13.22 12.16
N ALA A 207 8.32 14.46 12.67
CA ALA A 207 9.52 14.99 13.32
C ALA A 207 9.89 14.17 14.57
N LYS A 208 8.92 13.92 15.46
CA LYS A 208 9.12 13.09 16.66
C LYS A 208 9.57 11.67 16.31
N MET A 209 8.98 11.09 15.27
CA MET A 209 9.37 9.79 14.75
C MET A 209 10.84 9.78 14.30
N ILE A 210 11.26 10.79 13.53
CA ILE A 210 12.64 10.94 13.05
C ILE A 210 13.63 11.13 14.20
N ASP A 211 13.28 11.95 15.19
CA ASP A 211 14.11 12.14 16.39
C ASP A 211 14.27 10.82 17.15
N THR A 212 13.19 10.04 17.26
CA THR A 212 13.23 8.73 17.93
C THR A 212 14.06 7.71 17.15
N LEU A 213 13.96 7.68 15.82
CA LEU A 213 14.83 6.86 14.96
C LEU A 213 16.31 7.19 15.21
N SER A 214 16.64 8.48 15.25
CA SER A 214 18.01 8.96 15.50
C SER A 214 18.54 8.54 16.88
N VAL A 215 17.72 8.72 17.93
CA VAL A 215 18.06 8.30 19.31
C VAL A 215 18.27 6.79 19.40
N ASP A 216 17.45 6.01 18.70
CA ASP A 216 17.56 4.55 18.66
C ASP A 216 18.72 4.06 17.75
N GLY A 217 19.46 4.97 17.11
CA GLY A 217 20.66 4.67 16.33
C GLY A 217 20.43 4.40 14.84
N TYR A 218 19.21 4.61 14.34
CA TYR A 218 18.88 4.45 12.92
C TYR A 218 19.35 5.65 12.09
N ASN A 219 19.88 5.36 10.90
CA ASN A 219 20.21 6.33 9.87
C ASN A 219 19.08 6.42 8.86
N VAL A 220 18.36 7.55 8.83
CA VAL A 220 17.24 7.79 7.90
C VAL A 220 17.61 7.52 6.43
N GLY A 221 18.86 7.78 6.02
CA GLY A 221 19.28 7.58 4.63
C GLY A 221 19.60 6.15 4.24
N GLU A 222 19.96 5.31 5.20
CA GLU A 222 20.44 3.95 4.98
C GLU A 222 19.38 2.92 5.41
N ASP A 223 18.77 3.12 6.57
CA ASP A 223 17.82 2.19 7.16
C ASP A 223 16.39 2.41 6.67
N VAL A 224 16.01 3.67 6.38
CA VAL A 224 14.70 4.01 5.80
C VAL A 224 14.83 4.06 4.28
N SER A 225 15.38 5.14 3.72
CA SER A 225 15.71 5.23 2.30
C SER A 225 16.50 6.49 1.96
N ARG A 226 17.18 6.50 0.80
CA ARG A 226 17.85 7.70 0.31
C ARG A 226 16.85 8.83 0.03
N TYR A 227 15.64 8.50 -0.43
CA TYR A 227 14.56 9.44 -0.65
C TYR A 227 14.12 10.09 0.66
N ALA A 228 13.95 9.31 1.74
CA ALA A 228 13.64 9.82 3.07
C ALA A 228 14.67 10.84 3.56
N LYS A 229 15.97 10.59 3.36
CA LYS A 229 17.02 11.58 3.68
C LYS A 229 16.88 12.88 2.89
N ILE A 230 16.61 12.80 1.59
CA ILE A 230 16.42 13.97 0.72
C ILE A 230 15.18 14.76 1.17
N SER A 231 14.08 14.06 1.46
CA SER A 231 12.82 14.66 1.91
C SER A 231 12.95 15.31 3.29
N ASN A 232 13.66 14.68 4.22
CA ASN A 232 14.01 15.27 5.52
C ASN A 232 14.76 16.60 5.34
N GLY A 233 15.81 16.62 4.51
CA GLY A 233 16.56 17.84 4.20
C GLY A 233 15.75 18.93 3.48
N ARG A 234 14.59 18.59 2.91
CA ARG A 234 13.64 19.51 2.27
C ARG A 234 12.45 19.88 3.15
N ASN A 235 12.49 19.50 4.43
CA ASN A 235 11.39 19.69 5.38
C ASN A 235 10.06 19.09 4.88
N LYS A 236 10.11 17.90 4.30
CA LYS A 236 8.94 17.08 3.94
C LYS A 236 8.92 15.83 4.80
N LEU A 237 8.68 16.01 6.09
CA LEU A 237 8.86 14.95 7.08
C LEU A 237 7.83 13.81 6.92
N TYR A 238 6.62 14.12 6.43
CA TYR A 238 5.61 13.13 6.10
C TYR A 238 6.06 12.10 5.05
N GLU A 239 6.99 12.46 4.16
CA GLU A 239 7.59 11.52 3.19
C GLU A 239 8.48 10.49 3.91
N VAL A 240 9.18 10.89 4.98
CA VAL A 240 10.00 9.96 5.79
C VAL A 240 9.10 8.96 6.49
N TYR A 241 7.94 9.42 6.99
CA TYR A 241 6.92 8.55 7.56
C TYR A 241 6.42 7.52 6.54
N ALA A 242 6.04 7.94 5.32
CA ALA A 242 5.57 7.03 4.29
C ALA A 242 6.62 5.98 3.90
N GLU A 243 7.90 6.36 3.81
CA GLU A 243 9.00 5.43 3.55
C GLU A 243 9.22 4.45 4.72
N ALA A 244 9.11 4.91 5.98
CA ALA A 244 9.17 4.05 7.15
C ALA A 244 7.96 3.09 7.21
N PHE A 245 6.77 3.54 6.78
CA PHE A 245 5.59 2.70 6.64
C PHE A 245 5.81 1.58 5.62
N VAL A 246 6.40 1.89 4.45
CA VAL A 246 6.78 0.87 3.46
C VAL A 246 7.73 -0.16 4.07
N LYS A 247 8.74 0.28 4.83
CA LYS A 247 9.66 -0.64 5.53
C LYS A 247 8.92 -1.51 6.55
N ASN A 248 8.00 -0.94 7.31
CA ASN A 248 7.23 -1.70 8.30
C ASN A 248 6.41 -2.84 7.67
N ILE A 249 5.86 -2.62 6.47
CA ILE A 249 4.98 -3.58 5.81
C ILE A 249 5.75 -4.60 4.96
N LEU A 250 6.80 -4.16 4.26
CA LEU A 250 7.46 -4.99 3.23
C LEU A 250 8.84 -5.52 3.64
N SER A 251 9.44 -5.03 4.72
CA SER A 251 10.76 -5.50 5.16
C SER A 251 10.66 -6.36 6.41
N GLU A 252 11.67 -7.18 6.65
CA GLU A 252 11.78 -7.97 7.90
C GLU A 252 12.09 -7.07 9.13
N ASN A 253 12.45 -5.80 8.91
CA ASN A 253 12.72 -4.86 9.98
C ASN A 253 11.42 -4.29 10.55
N ASN A 254 11.27 -4.37 11.86
CA ASN A 254 10.09 -3.86 12.54
C ASN A 254 10.19 -2.34 12.76
N PHE A 255 9.43 -1.57 11.97
CA PHE A 255 9.30 -0.13 12.12
C PHE A 255 8.01 0.28 12.86
N SER A 256 7.28 -0.67 13.46
CA SER A 256 5.91 -0.44 13.96
C SER A 256 5.85 0.64 15.03
N LYS A 257 6.81 0.66 15.97
CA LYS A 257 6.94 1.74 16.97
C LYS A 257 7.02 3.13 16.33
N TYR A 258 7.77 3.27 15.24
CA TYR A 258 7.98 4.54 14.55
C TYR A 258 6.73 4.95 13.76
N VAL A 259 6.09 3.97 13.10
CA VAL A 259 4.80 4.16 12.45
C VAL A 259 3.74 4.64 13.47
N ASP A 260 3.68 4.03 14.65
CA ASP A 260 2.77 4.46 15.72
C ASP A 260 3.04 5.90 16.17
N LEU A 261 4.31 6.32 16.26
CA LEU A 261 4.65 7.71 16.59
C LEU A 261 4.21 8.69 15.50
N GLY A 262 4.23 8.28 14.23
CA GLY A 262 3.80 9.13 13.12
C GLY A 262 2.31 9.44 13.09
N VAL A 263 1.48 8.67 13.81
CA VAL A 263 0.02 8.83 13.89
C VAL A 263 -0.49 9.32 15.25
N ASN A 264 0.37 9.43 16.27
CA ASN A 264 0.04 9.87 17.64
C ASN A 264 0.56 11.29 17.90
#